data_AF-A0A846F314-F1
#
_entry.id   AF-A0A846F314-F1
#
_cell.length_a   1.000
_cell.length_b   1.000
_cell.length_c   1.000
_cell.angle_alpha   90.00
_cell.angle_beta   90.00
_cell.angle_gamma   90.00
#
_symmetry.space_group_name_H-M   'P 1'
#
loop_
_entity.id
_entity.type
_entity.pdbx_description
1 polymer ?
#
loop_
_entity_poly.entity_id
_entity_poly.type
_entity_poly.pdbx_seq_one_letter_code
_entity_poly.pdbx_strand_id
1 'polypeptide(L)'
;MKKNISARIVPETHLGLLSHMEVEQLQQASNSEIHRIFRQCSLAVLSAGGEIDDSKELLDKYSSFDIRVVQQDRGIKLEVQEAPP
;
A
#
# COMPACT_ATOMS: atom_id res chain seq x y z
N MET A 1 20.99 10.99 3.92
CA MET A 1 20.22 9.89 3.28
C MET A 1 18.83 9.91 3.88
N LYS A 2 17.79 10.24 3.10
CA LYS A 2 16.39 10.14 3.59
C LYS A 2 16.11 8.63 3.79
N LYS A 3 15.60 8.27 4.96
CA LYS A 3 15.41 6.89 5.38
C LYS A 3 14.01 6.47 4.96
N ASN A 4 13.89 5.48 4.08
CA ASN A 4 12.59 4.92 3.74
C ASN A 4 12.06 4.10 4.94
N ILE A 5 10.73 3.97 5.02
CA ILE A 5 10.05 3.28 6.12
C ILE A 5 9.39 2.01 5.59
N SER A 6 9.60 0.89 6.28
CA SER A 6 8.85 -0.33 6.06
C SER A 6 8.01 -0.64 7.30
N ALA A 7 6.74 -0.98 7.09
CA ALA A 7 5.77 -1.13 8.18
C ALA A 7 4.75 -2.22 7.89
N ARG A 8 4.11 -2.70 8.96
CA ARG A 8 2.92 -3.55 8.90
C ARG A 8 1.77 -2.80 9.54
N ILE A 9 0.70 -2.59 8.79
CA ILE A 9 -0.46 -1.81 9.22
C ILE A 9 -1.65 -2.76 9.31
N VAL A 10 -2.24 -2.83 10.50
CA VAL A 10 -3.47 -3.57 10.75
C VAL A 10 -4.61 -2.56 10.78
N PRO A 11 -5.64 -2.69 9.92
CA PRO A 11 -6.78 -1.79 9.96
C PRO A 11 -7.61 -2.01 11.23
N GLU A 12 -8.00 -0.91 11.89
CA GLU A 12 -8.75 -0.99 13.15
C GLU A 12 -10.26 -1.26 12.98
N THR A 13 -10.80 -1.03 11.78
CA THR A 13 -12.25 -1.09 11.52
C THR A 13 -12.61 -2.08 10.41
N HIS A 14 -13.25 -1.63 9.33
CA HIS A 14 -13.90 -2.45 8.32
C HIS A 14 -12.98 -3.47 7.64
N LEU A 15 -11.70 -3.12 7.43
CA LEU A 15 -10.73 -4.03 6.80
C LEU A 15 -10.06 -5.00 7.81
N GLY A 16 -10.29 -4.79 9.11
CA GLY A 16 -9.79 -5.67 10.18
C GLY A 16 -10.71 -6.87 10.45
N LEU A 17 -11.94 -6.85 9.92
CA LEU A 17 -12.89 -7.96 10.02
C LEU A 17 -13.56 -8.18 8.67
N LEU A 18 -13.06 -9.19 7.94
CA LEU A 18 -13.62 -9.62 6.66
C LEU A 18 -13.88 -11.12 6.70
N SER A 19 -14.88 -11.55 5.95
CA SER A 19 -15.11 -12.96 5.64
C SER A 19 -14.00 -13.50 4.73
N HIS A 20 -13.83 -14.83 4.73
CA HIS A 20 -12.88 -15.49 3.84
C HIS A 20 -13.10 -15.14 2.36
N MET A 21 -14.38 -15.04 1.93
CA MET A 21 -14.71 -14.71 0.54
C MET A 21 -14.27 -13.29 0.17
N GLU A 22 -14.46 -12.31 1.06
CA GLU A 22 -14.00 -10.93 0.83
C GLU A 22 -12.48 -10.84 0.73
N VAL A 23 -11.76 -11.60 1.56
CA VAL A 23 -10.29 -11.64 1.53
C VAL A 23 -9.76 -12.31 0.26
N GLU A 24 -10.39 -13.38 -0.21
CA GLU A 24 -10.04 -13.99 -1.49
C GLU A 24 -10.30 -13.05 -2.67
N GLN A 25 -11.42 -12.33 -2.68
CA GLN A 25 -11.72 -11.35 -3.71
C GLN A 25 -10.69 -10.22 -3.73
N LEU A 26 -10.28 -9.71 -2.57
CA LEU A 26 -9.22 -8.69 -2.46
C LEU A 26 -7.87 -9.20 -3.00
N GLN A 27 -7.51 -10.45 -2.70
CA GLN A 27 -6.28 -11.05 -3.22
C GLN A 27 -6.34 -11.29 -4.73
N GLN A 28 -7.47 -11.81 -5.25
CA GLN A 28 -7.65 -12.02 -6.69
C GLN A 28 -7.73 -10.71 -7.47
N ALA A 29 -8.33 -9.68 -6.87
CA ALA A 29 -8.32 -8.32 -7.39
C ALA A 29 -6.91 -7.72 -7.39
N SER A 30 -5.94 -8.25 -6.65
CA SER A 30 -4.54 -7.79 -6.68
C SER A 30 -3.77 -8.28 -7.92
N ASN A 31 -4.43 -8.32 -9.08
CA ASN A 31 -3.76 -8.50 -10.36
C ASN A 31 -2.77 -7.34 -10.63
N SER A 32 -1.84 -7.51 -11.56
CA SER A 32 -0.75 -6.55 -11.77
C SER A 32 -1.21 -5.10 -12.03
N GLU A 33 -2.39 -4.91 -12.63
CA GLU A 33 -2.93 -3.59 -12.94
C GLU A 33 -3.58 -2.91 -11.73
N ILE A 34 -4.44 -3.62 -11.02
CA ILE A 34 -5.06 -3.11 -9.79
C ILE A 34 -3.98 -2.89 -8.73
N HIS A 35 -3.00 -3.78 -8.61
CA HIS A 35 -1.84 -3.59 -7.75
C HIS A 35 -1.07 -2.31 -8.11
N ARG A 36 -0.84 -2.06 -9.39
CA ARG A 36 -0.18 -0.82 -9.86
C ARG A 36 -0.96 0.42 -9.42
N ILE A 37 -2.27 0.43 -9.62
CA ILE A 37 -3.13 1.56 -9.22
C ILE A 37 -3.11 1.72 -7.70
N PHE A 38 -3.30 0.63 -6.95
CA PHE A 38 -3.27 0.63 -5.49
C PHE A 38 -1.95 1.17 -4.94
N ARG A 39 -0.83 0.75 -5.51
CA ARG A 39 0.51 1.27 -5.21
C ARG A 39 0.61 2.76 -5.50
N GLN A 40 0.18 3.22 -6.68
CA GLN A 40 0.26 4.64 -7.05
C GLN A 40 -0.58 5.52 -6.12
N CYS A 41 -1.82 5.12 -5.81
CA CYS A 41 -2.69 5.84 -4.89
C CYS A 41 -2.11 5.86 -3.48
N SER A 42 -1.61 4.73 -2.98
CA SER A 42 -1.00 4.65 -1.64
C SER A 42 0.23 5.53 -1.52
N LEU A 43 1.09 5.54 -2.56
CA LEU A 43 2.26 6.42 -2.60
C LEU A 43 1.87 7.89 -2.55
N ALA A 44 0.83 8.28 -3.31
CA ALA A 44 0.33 9.65 -3.32
C ALA A 44 -0.19 10.07 -1.93
N VAL A 45 -0.93 9.19 -1.24
CA VAL A 45 -1.43 9.45 0.12
C VAL A 45 -0.28 9.56 1.12
N LEU A 46 0.69 8.65 1.09
CA LEU A 46 1.82 8.65 2.02
C LEU A 46 2.79 9.81 1.76
N SER A 47 2.81 10.36 0.54
CA SER A 47 3.64 11.51 0.18
C SER A 47 2.91 12.84 0.33
N ALA A 48 1.65 12.83 0.79
CA ALA A 48 0.86 14.05 0.93
C ALA A 48 1.52 15.02 1.90
N GLY A 49 1.59 16.31 1.52
CA GLY A 49 2.30 17.33 2.28
C GLY A 49 3.83 17.35 2.08
N GLY A 50 4.36 16.51 1.19
CA GLY A 50 5.76 16.56 0.75
C GLY A 50 6.07 17.70 -0.21
N GLU A 51 7.36 17.91 -0.47
CA GLU A 51 7.86 19.00 -1.35
C GLU A 51 7.86 18.63 -2.85
N ILE A 52 7.54 17.38 -3.20
CA ILE A 52 7.58 16.89 -4.58
C ILE A 52 6.21 17.13 -5.21
N ASP A 53 6.14 18.09 -6.13
CA ASP A 53 4.92 18.46 -6.87
C ASP A 53 4.77 17.68 -8.19
N ASP A 54 5.85 17.09 -8.71
CA ASP A 54 5.83 16.28 -9.92
C ASP A 54 5.57 14.79 -9.62
N SER A 55 4.46 14.28 -10.14
CA SER A 55 4.05 12.88 -9.95
C SER A 55 5.03 11.84 -10.54
N LYS A 56 5.73 12.17 -11.63
CA LYS A 56 6.70 11.28 -12.26
C LYS A 56 7.98 11.25 -11.44
N GLU A 57 8.46 12.42 -10.98
CA GLU A 57 9.60 12.49 -10.06
C GLU A 57 9.33 11.69 -8.78
N LEU A 58 8.12 11.80 -8.23
CA LEU A 58 7.72 11.04 -7.05
C LEU A 58 7.79 9.52 -7.29
N LEU A 59 7.26 9.05 -8.42
CA LEU A 59 7.28 7.64 -8.78
C LEU A 59 8.68 7.11 -9.02
N ASP A 60 9.54 7.89 -9.69
CA ASP A 60 10.93 7.52 -9.98
C ASP A 60 11.75 7.46 -8.68
N LYS A 61 11.58 8.46 -7.80
CA LYS A 61 12.26 8.55 -6.50
C LYS A 61 11.90 7.38 -5.58
N TYR A 62 10.63 7.00 -5.54
CA TYR A 62 10.13 5.88 -4.75
C TYR A 62 9.83 4.67 -5.65
N SER A 63 10.71 4.38 -6.61
CA SER A 63 10.58 3.21 -7.49
C SER A 63 10.60 1.88 -6.74
N SER A 64 11.31 1.82 -5.60
CA SER A 64 11.35 0.65 -4.71
C SER A 64 10.16 0.53 -3.75
N PHE A 65 9.30 1.56 -3.67
CA PHE A 65 8.09 1.50 -2.83
C PHE A 65 7.17 0.39 -3.31
N ASP A 66 6.62 -0.37 -2.37
CA ASP A 66 5.61 -1.38 -2.63
C ASP A 66 4.62 -1.49 -1.47
N ILE A 67 3.39 -1.92 -1.76
CA ILE A 67 2.35 -2.13 -0.76
C ILE A 67 1.46 -3.31 -1.12
N ARG A 68 1.35 -4.26 -0.21
CA ARG A 68 0.64 -5.52 -0.44
C ARG A 68 -0.43 -5.78 0.62
N VAL A 69 -1.57 -6.29 0.16
CA VAL A 69 -2.63 -6.82 1.01
C VAL A 69 -2.27 -8.26 1.37
N VAL A 70 -2.21 -8.58 2.65
CA VAL A 70 -1.90 -9.92 3.14
C VAL A 70 -3.04 -10.41 4.02
N GLN A 71 -3.54 -11.61 3.73
CA GLN A 71 -4.58 -12.26 4.51
C GLN A 71 -4.12 -12.54 5.95
N GLN A 72 -5.05 -12.38 6.89
CA GLN A 72 -4.91 -12.83 8.28
C GLN A 72 -6.08 -13.72 8.67
N ASP A 73 -6.03 -14.30 9.87
CA ASP A 73 -7.12 -15.14 10.41
C ASP A 73 -8.45 -14.37 10.50
N ARG A 74 -8.40 -13.04 10.67
CA ARG A 74 -9.55 -12.12 10.60
C ARG A 74 -9.15 -10.90 9.79
N GLY A 75 -9.79 -10.68 8.64
CA GLY A 75 -9.50 -9.51 7.81
C GLY A 75 -8.17 -9.57 7.05
N ILE A 76 -7.55 -8.40 6.89
CA ILE A 76 -6.27 -8.21 6.20
C ILE A 76 -5.29 -7.40 7.02
N LYS A 77 -4.00 -7.48 6.66
CA LYS A 77 -2.98 -6.48 6.98
C LYS A 77 -2.42 -5.90 5.69
N LEU A 78 -1.86 -4.69 5.80
CA LEU A 78 -1.04 -4.10 4.75
C LEU A 78 0.44 -4.27 5.10
N GLU A 79 1.22 -4.80 4.17
CA GLU A 79 2.69 -4.76 4.24
C GLU A 79 3.19 -3.65 3.34
N VAL A 80 3.81 -2.64 3.95
CA VAL A 80 4.36 -1.45 3.27
C VAL A 80 5.88 -1.56 3.26
N GLN A 81 6.48 -1.35 2.10
CA GLN A 81 7.92 -1.44 1.89
C GLN A 81 8.45 -0.16 1.25
N GLU A 82 9.59 0.31 1.74
CA GLU A 82 10.32 1.46 1.20
C GLU A 82 9.44 2.73 0.99
N ALA A 83 8.53 2.99 1.94
CA ALA A 83 7.66 4.16 1.91
C ALA A 83 8.43 5.46 2.17
N PRO A 84 7.90 6.59 1.65
CA PRO A 84 8.30 7.92 2.09
C PRO A 84 8.28 8.06 3.62
N PRO A 85 9.24 8.80 4.21
CA PRO A 85 9.28 9.05 5.64
C PRO A 85 8.17 9.99 6.13
#